data_AF-A0A9P5BDM3-F1
#
_entry.id   AF-A0A9P5BDM3-F1
#
_cell.length_a   1.000
_cell.length_b   1.000
_cell.length_c   1.000
_cell.angle_alpha   90.00
_cell.angle_beta   90.00
_cell.angle_gamma   90.00
#
_symmetry.space_group_name_H-M   'P 1'
#
loop_
_entity.id
_entity.type
_entity.pdbx_description
1 polymer ?
#
loop_
_entity_poly.entity_id
_entity_poly.type
_entity_poly.pdbx_seq_one_letter_code
_entity_poly.pdbx_strand_id
1 'polypeptide(L)'
;MSPHSIQSRWKIDETRWESLWDEIRNEKVQPDNVHAMARVACEQFGSTLAICDDTLDKVKTAVSETPRPATVRFLGATVVHPLNDPATKLVKSIEGQRFLGLAAAVAQGRLYQAGFSESVMEWQIKLQRDVIAAEGHPDGSMSFFSQSAPSPEMVTELVDVFHQLSKDDSAITGVTIKATEAAAWVVAFIEWCLGSPPSIYMGGSQQPLSQPGSVITLIITKTPRDQLKGLEVTIHDSLNHRDQLTAPPSTKPFFGMATIGNYGKWLLEQFGFSGASLDLLHEALDNAIPQTLESFQWVEFDFSEQEHRVSTHDSCALYPLPDTHKIADVYSKLLGLAKTPKLAKTRDGILIADLPLVSQHLDSLCKNCLCSRCGRARRRKTICKETEFYKFISFITVEITVLSLFRSPDLLRIRLSREHESGGSLQQAVSQLIKTGHTTLESTVIMDLLQWARSMVGHKVATGDKGRNIMVSSGHGQVIYPSLFETLNIEKHGYLGLTSHRGILIYEGVSYETVTADNGDATQDASCELLQLSSSCPSQVSSVPLNAFNDLKVFWKVETQDNRKLSSKRFK
;
A
#
# COMPACT_ATOMS: atom_id res chain seq x y z
N MET A 1 7.64 52.93 -21.55
CA MET A 1 7.00 51.89 -22.38
C MET A 1 6.88 50.66 -21.50
N SER A 2 5.67 50.43 -20.98
CA SER A 2 5.37 49.40 -20.00
C SER A 2 5.20 48.04 -20.69
N PRO A 3 5.62 46.93 -20.04
CA PRO A 3 5.40 45.60 -20.57
C PRO A 3 3.90 45.28 -20.51
N HIS A 4 3.32 44.93 -21.66
CA HIS A 4 1.97 44.39 -21.72
C HIS A 4 1.92 43.08 -20.93
N SER A 5 1.23 43.09 -19.80
CA SER A 5 0.84 41.89 -19.06
C SER A 5 -0.12 41.07 -19.91
N ILE A 6 0.31 39.88 -20.33
CA ILE A 6 -0.57 38.89 -20.96
C ILE A 6 -1.47 38.31 -19.84
N GLN A 7 -2.55 39.03 -19.55
CA GLN A 7 -3.73 38.48 -18.90
C GLN A 7 -4.48 37.62 -19.91
N SER A 8 -3.99 36.41 -20.14
CA SER A 8 -4.80 35.31 -20.67
C SER A 8 -4.42 34.01 -19.97
N ARG A 9 -4.26 34.09 -18.64
CA ARG A 9 -4.43 32.95 -17.73
C ARG A 9 -5.93 32.66 -17.68
N TRP A 10 -6.33 31.42 -17.95
CA TRP A 10 -7.60 30.83 -17.52
C TRP A 10 -8.79 31.80 -17.55
N LYS A 11 -9.24 32.19 -18.74
CA LYS A 11 -10.69 32.30 -18.92
C LYS A 11 -11.23 30.91 -19.24
N ILE A 12 -11.12 29.98 -18.28
CA ILE A 12 -12.32 29.20 -17.96
C ILE A 12 -13.36 30.28 -17.73
N ASP A 13 -14.49 30.20 -18.41
CA ASP A 13 -15.56 31.19 -18.32
C ASP A 13 -15.86 31.51 -16.85
N GLU A 14 -15.14 32.48 -16.27
CA GLU A 14 -15.17 32.85 -14.86
C GLU A 14 -16.57 33.33 -14.55
N THR A 15 -17.22 33.96 -15.53
CA THR A 15 -18.65 34.27 -15.52
C THR A 15 -19.53 33.03 -15.38
N ARG A 16 -19.21 31.90 -16.02
CA ARG A 16 -19.98 30.65 -15.87
C ARG A 16 -19.73 29.97 -14.53
N TRP A 17 -18.49 29.97 -14.02
CA TRP A 17 -18.16 29.42 -12.69
C TRP A 17 -18.60 30.31 -11.54
N GLU A 18 -18.45 31.63 -11.62
CA GLU A 18 -19.03 32.57 -10.66
C GLU A 18 -20.55 32.52 -10.72
N SER A 19 -21.17 32.38 -11.91
CA SER A 19 -22.63 32.15 -11.97
C SER A 19 -23.04 30.83 -11.32
N LEU A 20 -22.28 29.74 -11.51
CA LEU A 20 -22.56 28.46 -10.87
C LEU A 20 -22.37 28.56 -9.35
N TRP A 21 -21.30 29.21 -8.88
CA TRP A 21 -21.02 29.39 -7.46
C TRP A 21 -21.98 30.37 -6.80
N ASP A 22 -22.43 31.41 -7.50
CA ASP A 22 -23.45 32.34 -7.03
C ASP A 22 -24.84 31.68 -7.06
N GLU A 23 -25.13 30.79 -8.00
CA GLU A 23 -26.36 29.97 -8.02
C GLU A 23 -26.35 28.97 -6.85
N ILE A 24 -25.21 28.34 -6.54
CA ILE A 24 -25.00 27.51 -5.33
C ILE A 24 -25.14 28.34 -4.03
N ARG A 25 -24.68 29.60 -4.04
CA ARG A 25 -24.67 30.46 -2.85
C ARG A 25 -26.01 31.16 -2.61
N ASN A 26 -26.79 31.39 -3.66
CA ASN A 26 -28.08 32.09 -3.63
C ASN A 26 -29.29 31.16 -3.59
N GLU A 27 -29.19 29.91 -4.04
CA GLU A 27 -30.21 28.90 -3.73
C GLU A 27 -30.12 28.51 -2.25
N LYS A 28 -31.28 28.34 -1.59
CA LYS A 28 -31.35 27.54 -0.36
C LYS A 28 -31.18 26.08 -0.76
N VAL A 29 -29.95 25.70 -1.13
CA VAL A 29 -29.65 24.43 -1.77
C VAL A 29 -30.02 23.29 -0.82
N GLN A 30 -31.06 22.53 -1.18
CA GLN A 30 -31.32 21.26 -0.53
C GLN A 30 -30.14 20.31 -0.83
N PRO A 31 -29.75 19.41 0.08
CA PRO A 31 -28.57 18.55 -0.09
C PRO A 31 -28.49 17.82 -1.44
N ASP A 32 -29.65 17.46 -2.01
CA ASP A 32 -29.76 16.77 -3.30
C ASP A 32 -29.34 17.64 -4.49
N ASN A 33 -29.50 18.96 -4.43
CA ASN A 33 -29.08 19.90 -5.48
C ASN A 33 -27.56 20.07 -5.51
N VAL A 34 -26.88 20.06 -4.34
CA VAL A 34 -25.40 20.14 -4.27
C VAL A 34 -24.75 18.98 -5.02
N HIS A 35 -25.28 17.75 -4.83
CA HIS A 35 -24.76 16.57 -5.50
C HIS A 35 -24.99 16.58 -7.02
N ALA A 36 -26.10 17.14 -7.48
CA ALA A 36 -26.38 17.29 -8.91
C ALA A 36 -25.44 18.33 -9.56
N MET A 37 -25.25 19.49 -8.92
CA MET A 37 -24.36 20.54 -9.43
C MET A 37 -22.89 20.10 -9.42
N ALA A 38 -22.45 19.44 -8.35
CA ALA A 38 -21.11 18.86 -8.30
C ALA A 38 -20.88 17.85 -9.43
N ARG A 39 -21.89 17.03 -9.76
CA ARG A 39 -21.80 16.09 -10.88
C ARG A 39 -21.64 16.84 -12.21
N VAL A 40 -22.49 17.82 -12.47
CA VAL A 40 -22.42 18.62 -13.71
C VAL A 40 -21.08 19.32 -13.82
N ALA A 41 -20.52 19.83 -12.72
CA ALA A 41 -19.21 20.45 -12.71
C ALA A 41 -18.08 19.45 -13.04
N CYS A 42 -18.14 18.26 -12.45
CA CYS A 42 -17.20 17.17 -12.77
C CYS A 42 -17.31 16.74 -14.25
N GLU A 43 -18.52 16.61 -14.80
CA GLU A 43 -18.73 16.25 -16.21
C GLU A 43 -18.23 17.39 -17.13
N GLN A 44 -18.52 18.65 -16.83
CA GLN A 44 -18.00 19.77 -17.62
C GLN A 44 -16.47 19.84 -17.58
N PHE A 45 -15.86 19.62 -16.42
CA PHE A 45 -14.40 19.53 -16.33
C PHE A 45 -13.87 18.30 -17.09
N GLY A 46 -14.51 17.15 -16.95
CA GLY A 46 -14.15 15.93 -17.67
C GLY A 46 -14.20 16.08 -19.20
N SER A 47 -15.07 16.94 -19.72
CA SER A 47 -15.15 17.24 -21.16
C SER A 47 -13.88 17.90 -21.72
N THR A 48 -13.08 18.56 -20.87
CA THR A 48 -11.83 19.21 -21.27
C THR A 48 -10.63 18.28 -21.19
N LEU A 49 -10.75 17.16 -20.49
CA LEU A 49 -9.63 16.25 -20.26
C LEU A 49 -9.38 15.34 -21.47
N ALA A 50 -8.12 15.26 -21.88
CA ALA A 50 -7.65 14.25 -22.81
C ALA A 50 -7.33 12.97 -22.02
N ILE A 51 -8.22 11.98 -22.09
CA ILE A 51 -8.03 10.64 -21.51
C ILE A 51 -8.33 9.61 -22.60
N CYS A 52 -7.42 8.65 -22.79
CA CYS A 52 -7.54 7.65 -23.85
C CYS A 52 -8.59 6.57 -23.53
N ASP A 53 -9.10 5.91 -24.57
CA ASP A 53 -10.17 4.92 -24.45
C ASP A 53 -9.79 3.74 -23.52
N ASP A 54 -8.55 3.26 -23.59
CA ASP A 54 -8.05 2.20 -22.70
C ASP A 54 -8.16 2.60 -21.21
N THR A 55 -7.89 3.86 -20.89
CA THR A 55 -8.02 4.38 -19.52
C THR A 55 -9.48 4.49 -19.12
N LEU A 56 -10.35 4.92 -20.04
CA LEU A 56 -11.80 5.00 -19.79
C LEU A 56 -12.37 3.62 -19.48
N ASP A 57 -11.95 2.58 -20.20
CA ASP A 57 -12.37 1.19 -19.94
C ASP A 57 -11.89 0.68 -18.57
N LYS A 58 -10.64 0.99 -18.19
CA LYS A 58 -10.12 0.66 -16.84
C LYS A 58 -10.94 1.33 -15.74
N VAL A 59 -11.21 2.63 -15.87
CA VAL A 59 -12.00 3.41 -14.91
C VAL A 59 -13.43 2.87 -14.84
N LYS A 60 -14.05 2.62 -15.99
CA LYS A 60 -15.40 2.08 -16.08
C LYS A 60 -15.50 0.73 -15.40
N THR A 61 -14.56 -0.17 -15.64
CA THR A 61 -14.49 -1.49 -15.00
C THR A 61 -14.34 -1.36 -13.49
N ALA A 62 -13.39 -0.54 -13.02
CA ALA A 62 -13.13 -0.31 -11.59
C ALA A 62 -14.34 0.24 -10.81
N VAL A 63 -15.17 1.05 -11.47
CA VAL A 63 -16.38 1.63 -10.85
C VAL A 63 -17.60 0.71 -10.99
N SER A 64 -17.69 -0.05 -12.09
CA SER A 64 -18.83 -0.94 -12.37
C SER A 64 -18.77 -2.23 -11.57
N GLU A 65 -17.57 -2.74 -11.26
CA GLU A 65 -17.38 -3.83 -10.33
C GLU A 65 -17.72 -3.36 -8.90
N THR A 66 -18.97 -3.58 -8.51
CA THR A 66 -19.44 -3.40 -7.13
C THR A 66 -19.52 -4.76 -6.45
N PRO A 67 -18.54 -5.10 -5.59
CA PRO A 67 -18.66 -6.22 -4.68
C PRO A 67 -19.99 -6.18 -3.93
N ARG A 68 -20.61 -7.35 -3.72
CA ARG A 68 -21.83 -7.45 -2.91
C ARG A 68 -21.56 -6.87 -1.52
N PRO A 69 -22.52 -6.11 -0.94
CA PRO A 69 -22.46 -5.70 0.46
C PRO A 69 -22.05 -6.87 1.36
N ALA A 70 -21.06 -6.65 2.21
CA ALA A 70 -20.65 -7.60 3.22
C ALA A 70 -21.10 -7.12 4.59
N THR A 71 -21.69 -8.00 5.40
CA THR A 71 -22.09 -7.65 6.77
C THR A 71 -20.94 -7.97 7.72
N VAL A 72 -20.56 -7.00 8.56
CA VAL A 72 -19.69 -7.23 9.72
C VAL A 72 -20.60 -7.65 10.87
N ARG A 73 -20.80 -8.96 11.02
CA ARG A 73 -21.94 -9.52 11.76
C ARG A 73 -21.97 -9.08 13.22
N PHE A 74 -20.80 -9.07 13.86
CA PHE A 74 -20.69 -8.74 15.28
C PHE A 74 -21.00 -7.26 15.60
N LEU A 75 -20.89 -6.36 14.61
CA LEU A 75 -21.22 -4.94 14.77
C LEU A 75 -22.62 -4.60 14.25
N GLY A 76 -23.27 -5.49 13.48
CA GLY A 76 -24.42 -5.10 12.66
C GLY A 76 -24.08 -4.03 11.61
N ALA A 77 -22.81 -3.82 11.31
CA ALA A 77 -22.33 -2.86 10.31
C ALA A 77 -22.29 -3.51 8.93
N THR A 78 -22.22 -2.68 7.89
CA THR A 78 -22.11 -3.13 6.50
C THR A 78 -20.88 -2.53 5.86
N VAL A 79 -20.08 -3.37 5.19
CA VAL A 79 -19.08 -2.91 4.25
C VAL A 79 -19.74 -2.83 2.89
N VAL A 80 -19.84 -1.63 2.36
CA VAL A 80 -20.45 -1.39 1.06
C VAL A 80 -19.56 -0.52 0.20
N HIS A 81 -19.75 -0.66 -1.09
CA HIS A 81 -19.50 0.43 -2.02
C HIS A 81 -20.79 1.25 -2.02
N PRO A 82 -20.76 2.56 -1.70
CA PRO A 82 -21.99 3.32 -1.60
C PRO A 82 -22.72 3.25 -2.95
N LEU A 83 -23.92 2.65 -2.95
CA LEU A 83 -24.73 2.39 -4.16
C LEU A 83 -25.10 3.67 -4.93
N ASN A 84 -24.97 4.82 -4.28
CA ASN A 84 -25.18 6.16 -4.83
C ASN A 84 -23.92 7.04 -4.72
N ASP A 85 -22.72 6.44 -4.70
CA ASP A 85 -21.50 7.25 -4.69
C ASP A 85 -21.42 8.12 -5.97
N PRO A 86 -20.81 9.32 -5.89
CA PRO A 86 -20.68 10.20 -7.05
C PRO A 86 -19.99 9.53 -8.25
N ALA A 87 -19.09 8.56 -8.02
CA ALA A 87 -18.37 7.88 -9.10
C ALA A 87 -19.29 6.99 -9.96
N THR A 88 -20.22 6.24 -9.35
CA THR A 88 -21.21 5.41 -10.07
C THR A 88 -22.19 6.24 -10.91
N LYS A 89 -22.41 7.51 -10.54
CA LYS A 89 -23.18 8.45 -11.37
C LYS A 89 -22.34 9.03 -12.50
N LEU A 90 -21.10 9.44 -12.21
CA LEU A 90 -20.17 10.02 -13.18
C LEU A 90 -19.74 9.02 -14.27
N VAL A 91 -19.55 7.74 -13.92
CA VAL A 91 -19.08 6.74 -14.89
C VAL A 91 -20.07 6.49 -16.04
N LYS A 92 -21.32 6.97 -15.92
CA LYS A 92 -22.35 6.78 -16.95
C LYS A 92 -22.16 7.68 -18.18
N SER A 93 -21.44 8.78 -18.05
CA SER A 93 -21.09 9.69 -19.15
C SER A 93 -19.61 9.54 -19.51
N ILE A 94 -19.25 9.85 -20.75
CA ILE A 94 -17.85 9.79 -21.20
C ILE A 94 -17.02 10.86 -20.49
N GLU A 95 -17.61 12.04 -20.29
CA GLU A 95 -16.98 13.15 -19.59
C GLU A 95 -16.77 12.81 -18.12
N GLY A 96 -17.75 12.21 -17.45
CA GLY A 96 -17.57 11.75 -16.08
C GLY A 96 -16.51 10.65 -15.95
N GLN A 97 -16.39 9.74 -16.93
CA GLN A 97 -15.29 8.77 -16.98
C GLN A 97 -13.92 9.45 -17.11
N ARG A 98 -13.79 10.48 -17.95
CA ARG A 98 -12.56 11.27 -18.08
C ARG A 98 -12.18 11.97 -16.77
N PHE A 99 -13.15 12.59 -16.09
CA PHE A 99 -12.93 13.18 -14.76
C PHE A 99 -12.45 12.13 -13.75
N LEU A 100 -13.08 10.94 -13.75
CA LEU A 100 -12.68 9.84 -12.89
C LEU A 100 -11.27 9.31 -13.22
N GLY A 101 -10.83 9.37 -14.48
CA GLY A 101 -9.45 9.07 -14.87
C GLY A 101 -8.43 9.98 -14.16
N LEU A 102 -8.68 11.29 -14.15
CA LEU A 102 -7.84 12.23 -13.39
C LEU A 102 -7.94 11.99 -11.88
N ALA A 103 -9.15 11.76 -11.36
CA ALA A 103 -9.34 11.47 -9.95
C ALA A 103 -8.60 10.20 -9.50
N ALA A 104 -8.46 9.21 -10.39
CA ALA A 104 -7.67 8.00 -10.14
C ALA A 104 -6.18 8.32 -10.00
N ALA A 105 -5.67 9.26 -10.78
CA ALA A 105 -4.27 9.68 -10.74
C ALA A 105 -3.93 10.52 -9.48
N VAL A 106 -4.88 11.35 -9.01
CA VAL A 106 -4.62 12.38 -8.00
C VAL A 106 -5.18 12.05 -6.61
N ALA A 107 -6.42 11.57 -6.53
CA ALA A 107 -7.15 11.45 -5.26
C ALA A 107 -7.22 10.00 -4.72
N GLN A 108 -7.05 9.01 -5.61
CA GLN A 108 -6.74 7.63 -5.23
C GLN A 108 -7.63 7.04 -4.12
N GLY A 109 -8.95 7.03 -4.34
CA GLY A 109 -9.91 6.36 -3.46
C GLY A 109 -10.27 4.97 -3.98
N ARG A 110 -11.57 4.71 -4.18
CA ARG A 110 -12.08 3.50 -4.86
C ARG A 110 -11.40 3.22 -6.23
N LEU A 111 -10.84 4.26 -6.84
CA LEU A 111 -10.14 4.22 -8.12
C LEU A 111 -8.74 3.58 -8.06
N TYR A 112 -8.25 3.13 -6.90
CA TYR A 112 -7.04 2.29 -6.84
C TYR A 112 -7.13 1.06 -7.76
N GLN A 113 -8.35 0.58 -8.02
CA GLN A 113 -8.57 -0.57 -8.91
C GLN A 113 -8.40 -0.23 -10.39
N ALA A 114 -8.38 1.05 -10.77
CA ALA A 114 -8.15 1.45 -12.16
C ALA A 114 -6.69 1.22 -12.59
N GLY A 115 -5.77 0.90 -11.66
CA GLY A 115 -4.40 0.46 -11.98
C GLY A 115 -3.39 1.59 -12.15
N PHE A 116 -3.73 2.84 -11.79
CA PHE A 116 -2.81 3.98 -11.97
C PHE A 116 -1.51 3.78 -11.18
N SER A 117 -1.62 3.39 -9.91
CA SER A 117 -0.47 3.12 -9.05
C SER A 117 0.45 2.03 -9.61
N GLU A 118 -0.12 1.02 -10.28
CA GLU A 118 0.65 -0.06 -10.91
C GLU A 118 1.38 0.43 -12.15
N SER A 119 0.75 1.30 -12.96
CA SER A 119 1.42 1.96 -14.09
C SER A 119 2.59 2.85 -13.63
N VAL A 120 2.40 3.66 -12.58
CA VAL A 120 3.50 4.46 -12.00
C VAL A 120 4.67 3.58 -11.54
N MET A 121 4.35 2.46 -10.88
CA MET A 121 5.32 1.50 -10.38
C MET A 121 6.09 0.82 -11.52
N GLU A 122 5.42 0.41 -12.59
CA GLU A 122 6.06 -0.19 -13.78
C GLU A 122 7.03 0.78 -14.44
N TRP A 123 6.63 2.05 -14.59
CA TRP A 123 7.52 3.10 -15.10
C TRP A 123 8.68 3.39 -14.16
N GLN A 124 8.47 3.35 -12.85
CA GLN A 124 9.55 3.50 -11.89
C GLN A 124 10.62 2.40 -12.08
N ILE A 125 10.20 1.13 -12.16
CA ILE A 125 11.10 -0.01 -12.39
C ILE A 125 11.85 0.15 -13.72
N LYS A 126 11.13 0.49 -14.80
CA LYS A 126 11.71 0.64 -16.12
C LYS A 126 12.75 1.77 -16.17
N LEU A 127 12.38 2.97 -15.69
CA LEU A 127 13.29 4.11 -15.65
C LEU A 127 14.54 3.85 -14.82
N GLN A 128 14.38 3.18 -13.68
CA GLN A 128 15.51 2.81 -12.82
C GLN A 128 16.50 1.90 -13.57
N ARG A 129 16.00 0.86 -14.27
CA ARG A 129 16.84 -0.05 -15.06
C ARG A 129 17.53 0.66 -16.20
N ASP A 130 16.79 1.48 -16.95
CA ASP A 130 17.32 2.20 -18.11
C ASP A 130 18.42 3.19 -17.67
N VAL A 131 18.25 3.87 -16.53
CA VAL A 131 19.29 4.75 -15.96
C VAL A 131 20.51 3.97 -15.47
N ILE A 132 20.31 2.84 -14.79
CA ILE A 132 21.43 1.98 -14.35
C ILE A 132 22.23 1.49 -15.57
N ALA A 133 21.55 1.07 -16.63
CA ALA A 133 22.18 0.63 -17.86
C ALA A 133 22.97 1.76 -18.55
N ALA A 134 22.43 2.98 -18.55
CA ALA A 134 23.08 4.14 -19.18
C ALA A 134 24.28 4.69 -18.37
N GLU A 135 24.25 4.61 -17.04
CA GLU A 135 25.23 5.30 -16.17
C GLU A 135 26.23 4.37 -15.48
N GLY A 136 26.01 3.06 -15.49
CA GLY A 136 26.98 2.06 -15.05
C GLY A 136 27.26 2.00 -13.53
N HIS A 137 26.63 2.84 -12.70
CA HIS A 137 26.81 2.83 -11.25
C HIS A 137 25.48 2.89 -10.44
N PRO A 138 25.27 1.96 -9.50
CA PRO A 138 24.09 1.94 -8.63
C PRO A 138 24.18 2.88 -7.41
N ASP A 139 25.38 3.31 -7.02
CA ASP A 139 25.64 4.08 -5.80
C ASP A 139 25.25 5.56 -5.98
N GLY A 140 23.94 5.83 -5.96
CA GLY A 140 23.35 7.17 -5.99
C GLY A 140 22.06 7.26 -6.81
N SER A 141 21.90 6.36 -7.79
CA SER A 141 20.77 6.35 -8.74
C SER A 141 19.41 6.09 -8.06
N MET A 142 19.37 5.27 -7.00
CA MET A 142 18.12 4.89 -6.34
C MET A 142 17.36 6.05 -5.68
N SER A 143 18.04 7.15 -5.33
CA SER A 143 17.39 8.28 -4.66
C SER A 143 16.61 9.22 -5.59
N PHE A 144 16.87 9.16 -6.91
CA PHE A 144 16.27 10.07 -7.90
C PHE A 144 14.82 9.73 -8.25
N PHE A 145 14.45 8.45 -8.15
CA PHE A 145 13.10 7.97 -8.44
C PHE A 145 12.28 7.74 -7.18
N SER A 146 12.54 8.55 -6.16
CA SER A 146 11.72 8.60 -4.95
C SER A 146 10.25 8.76 -5.35
N GLN A 147 9.36 7.99 -4.72
CA GLN A 147 7.92 8.02 -4.99
C GLN A 147 7.35 9.39 -4.64
N SER A 148 7.43 10.35 -5.55
CA SER A 148 6.91 11.70 -5.36
C SER A 148 5.70 11.91 -6.27
N ALA A 149 4.58 12.33 -5.69
CA ALA A 149 3.42 12.75 -6.47
C ALA A 149 3.68 14.17 -6.98
N PRO A 150 3.21 14.59 -8.16
CA PRO A 150 3.28 15.99 -8.58
C PRO A 150 2.49 16.90 -7.62
N SER A 151 2.84 18.18 -7.58
CA SER A 151 2.03 19.18 -6.87
C SER A 151 0.70 19.40 -7.60
N PRO A 152 -0.35 19.92 -6.94
CA PRO A 152 -1.60 20.26 -7.61
C PRO A 152 -1.39 21.20 -8.81
N GLU A 153 -0.48 22.17 -8.68
CA GLU A 153 -0.12 23.10 -9.76
C GLU A 153 0.52 22.36 -10.94
N MET A 154 1.44 21.42 -10.68
CA MET A 154 2.02 20.59 -11.74
C MET A 154 0.96 19.79 -12.49
N VAL A 155 -0.02 19.21 -11.78
CA VAL A 155 -1.11 18.46 -12.42
C VAL A 155 -1.96 19.38 -13.29
N THR A 156 -2.31 20.57 -12.80
CA THR A 156 -3.04 21.57 -13.57
C THR A 156 -2.33 21.94 -14.87
N GLU A 157 -1.03 22.24 -14.81
CA GLU A 157 -0.22 22.57 -16.01
C GLU A 157 -0.17 21.40 -17.01
N LEU A 158 -0.05 20.16 -16.53
CA LEU A 158 -0.07 18.97 -17.40
C LEU A 158 -1.43 18.79 -18.09
N VAL A 159 -2.52 18.97 -17.35
CA VAL A 159 -3.88 18.88 -17.89
C VAL A 159 -4.10 19.93 -18.98
N ASP A 160 -3.66 21.18 -18.75
CA ASP A 160 -3.78 22.25 -19.74
C ASP A 160 -3.03 21.95 -21.02
N VAL A 161 -1.80 21.44 -20.90
CA VAL A 161 -0.95 21.07 -22.04
C VAL A 161 -1.61 19.96 -22.87
N PHE A 162 -2.16 18.93 -22.22
CA PHE A 162 -2.82 17.84 -22.94
C PHE A 162 -4.15 18.27 -23.56
N HIS A 163 -4.88 19.17 -22.91
CA HIS A 163 -6.06 19.78 -23.49
C HIS A 163 -5.72 20.56 -24.76
N GLN A 164 -4.64 21.35 -24.77
CA GLN A 164 -4.19 22.07 -25.96
C GLN A 164 -3.79 21.14 -27.10
N LEU A 165 -3.09 20.03 -26.79
CA LEU A 165 -2.72 19.01 -27.76
C LEU A 165 -3.93 18.28 -28.36
N SER A 166 -5.02 18.14 -27.60
CA SER A 166 -6.23 17.45 -28.06
C SER A 166 -7.09 18.26 -29.03
N LYS A 167 -6.75 19.54 -29.28
CA LYS A 167 -7.49 20.39 -30.22
C LYS A 167 -7.00 20.14 -31.65
N ASP A 168 -7.95 19.83 -32.54
CA ASP A 168 -7.69 19.49 -33.96
C ASP A 168 -6.93 20.57 -34.76
N ASP A 169 -6.96 21.83 -34.31
CA ASP A 169 -6.30 22.99 -34.96
C ASP A 169 -4.97 23.38 -34.29
N SER A 170 -4.40 22.53 -33.42
CA SER A 170 -3.19 22.91 -32.69
C SER A 170 -1.96 22.93 -33.60
N ALA A 171 -1.35 24.12 -33.76
CA ALA A 171 -0.06 24.32 -34.45
C ALA A 171 1.15 23.76 -33.65
N ILE A 172 0.87 22.95 -32.63
CA ILE A 172 1.85 22.41 -31.70
C ILE A 172 2.58 21.26 -32.40
N THR A 173 3.88 21.45 -32.60
CA THR A 173 4.76 20.48 -33.24
C THR A 173 5.45 19.56 -32.22
N GLY A 174 5.46 19.94 -30.95
CA GLY A 174 6.04 19.14 -29.87
C GLY A 174 5.86 19.76 -28.50
N VAL A 175 5.96 18.93 -27.47
CA VAL A 175 6.01 19.39 -26.07
C VAL A 175 7.23 18.79 -25.40
N THR A 176 8.01 19.61 -24.69
CA THR A 176 9.11 19.15 -23.84
C THR A 176 8.78 19.40 -22.39
N ILE A 177 8.74 18.32 -21.61
CA ILE A 177 8.51 18.34 -20.17
C ILE A 177 9.83 17.99 -19.48
N LYS A 178 10.25 18.77 -18.50
CA LYS A 178 11.36 18.43 -17.61
C LYS A 178 10.80 18.08 -16.24
N ALA A 179 11.16 16.90 -15.75
CA ALA A 179 10.74 16.41 -14.45
C ALA A 179 11.91 15.78 -13.68
N THR A 180 11.78 15.77 -12.36
CA THR A 180 12.73 15.15 -11.44
C THR A 180 12.06 13.95 -10.76
N GLU A 181 11.72 14.07 -9.47
CA GLU A 181 11.26 12.96 -8.62
C GLU A 181 9.89 12.41 -9.04
N ALA A 182 9.05 13.23 -9.69
CA ALA A 182 7.73 12.81 -10.17
C ALA A 182 7.76 12.19 -11.59
N ALA A 183 8.94 11.90 -12.16
CA ALA A 183 9.05 11.44 -13.55
C ALA A 183 8.20 10.20 -13.85
N ALA A 184 8.26 9.16 -13.01
CA ALA A 184 7.47 7.95 -13.21
C ALA A 184 5.96 8.22 -13.19
N TRP A 185 5.50 9.10 -12.29
CA TRP A 185 4.10 9.52 -12.24
C TRP A 185 3.70 10.26 -13.52
N VAL A 186 4.53 11.21 -13.98
CA VAL A 186 4.26 12.01 -15.18
C VAL A 186 4.21 11.13 -16.42
N VAL A 187 5.11 10.15 -16.56
CA VAL A 187 5.09 9.19 -17.67
C VAL A 187 3.79 8.38 -17.67
N ALA A 188 3.42 7.80 -16.52
CA ALA A 188 2.18 7.03 -16.41
C ALA A 188 0.95 7.89 -16.71
N PHE A 189 0.93 9.14 -16.25
CA PHE A 189 -0.15 10.07 -16.52
C PHE A 189 -0.25 10.46 -18.00
N ILE A 190 0.88 10.69 -18.68
CA ILE A 190 0.90 10.92 -20.14
C ILE A 190 0.32 9.71 -20.88
N GLU A 191 0.73 8.50 -20.52
CA GLU A 191 0.23 7.27 -21.13
C GLU A 191 -1.27 7.09 -20.89
N TRP A 192 -1.76 7.43 -19.69
CA TRP A 192 -3.19 7.41 -19.37
C TRP A 192 -3.99 8.45 -20.16
N CYS A 193 -3.40 9.60 -20.41
CA CYS A 193 -4.05 10.68 -21.15
C CYS A 193 -4.07 10.43 -22.66
N LEU A 194 -2.95 9.97 -23.22
CA LEU A 194 -2.71 9.92 -24.67
C LEU A 194 -2.63 8.50 -25.25
N GLY A 195 -2.70 7.46 -24.42
CA GLY A 195 -2.60 6.05 -24.85
C GLY A 195 -1.19 5.63 -25.25
N SER A 196 -0.20 6.52 -25.15
CA SER A 196 1.20 6.22 -25.47
C SER A 196 2.14 6.97 -24.53
N PRO A 197 3.27 6.36 -24.13
CA PRO A 197 4.25 7.06 -23.30
C PRO A 197 5.00 8.14 -24.09
N PRO A 198 5.61 9.13 -23.42
CA PRO A 198 6.45 10.13 -24.05
C PRO A 198 7.79 9.52 -24.52
N SER A 199 8.48 10.24 -25.40
CA SER A 199 9.91 9.99 -25.65
C SER A 199 10.73 10.46 -24.46
N ILE A 200 11.58 9.60 -23.89
CA ILE A 200 12.24 9.84 -22.61
C ILE A 200 13.74 10.04 -22.84
N TYR A 201 14.30 11.10 -22.26
CA TYR A 201 15.72 11.43 -22.30
C TYR A 201 16.26 11.68 -20.89
N MET A 202 17.53 11.34 -20.66
CA MET A 202 18.24 11.70 -19.44
C MET A 202 18.96 13.03 -19.63
N GLY A 203 18.90 13.92 -18.62
CA GLY A 203 19.55 15.23 -18.67
C GLY A 203 21.04 15.13 -19.00
N GLY A 204 21.45 15.72 -20.13
CA GLY A 204 22.82 15.69 -20.64
C GLY A 204 23.13 14.58 -21.65
N SER A 205 22.22 13.63 -21.87
CA SER A 205 22.34 12.60 -22.91
C SER A 205 21.66 13.05 -24.21
N GLN A 206 22.30 12.81 -25.35
CA GLN A 206 21.66 12.92 -26.67
C GLN A 206 20.94 11.63 -27.08
N GLN A 207 21.19 10.52 -26.41
CA GLN A 207 20.51 9.26 -26.65
C GLN A 207 19.26 9.15 -25.76
N PRO A 208 18.12 8.75 -26.34
CA PRO A 208 16.90 8.50 -25.61
C PRO A 208 17.01 7.26 -24.71
N LEU A 209 16.31 7.27 -23.59
CA LEU A 209 15.96 6.07 -22.82
C LEU A 209 14.79 5.32 -23.49
N SER A 210 13.86 6.05 -24.11
CA SER A 210 12.72 5.46 -24.84
C SER A 210 12.23 6.37 -25.97
N GLN A 211 11.92 5.82 -27.15
CA GLN A 211 11.39 6.57 -28.32
C GLN A 211 10.17 5.88 -28.94
N PRO A 212 8.98 6.08 -28.36
CA PRO A 212 7.73 5.58 -28.93
C PRO A 212 7.20 6.44 -30.11
N GLY A 213 7.93 7.48 -30.55
CA GLY A 213 7.46 8.39 -31.61
C GLY A 213 6.41 9.41 -31.13
N SER A 214 6.36 9.67 -29.83
CA SER A 214 5.40 10.61 -29.22
C SER A 214 5.77 12.07 -29.48
N VAL A 215 4.75 12.92 -29.67
CA VAL A 215 4.85 14.39 -29.74
C VAL A 215 5.36 14.98 -28.42
N ILE A 216 5.25 14.23 -27.33
CA ILE A 216 5.75 14.60 -26.01
C ILE A 216 7.13 14.01 -25.78
N THR A 217 8.06 14.88 -25.37
CA THR A 217 9.39 14.53 -24.92
C THR A 217 9.51 14.84 -23.43
N LEU A 218 9.90 13.85 -22.62
CA LEU A 218 10.22 13.99 -21.21
C LEU A 218 11.75 13.96 -21.03
N ILE A 219 12.29 14.96 -20.33
CA ILE A 219 13.69 15.04 -19.94
C ILE A 219 13.79 14.90 -18.42
N ILE A 220 14.45 13.84 -17.95
CA ILE A 220 14.68 13.59 -16.53
C ILE A 220 15.92 14.37 -16.09
N THR A 221 15.77 15.36 -15.22
CA THR A 221 16.89 16.25 -14.84
C THR A 221 17.64 15.77 -13.59
N LYS A 222 18.97 15.75 -13.66
CA LYS A 222 19.89 15.39 -12.56
C LYS A 222 20.24 16.57 -11.65
N THR A 223 19.30 17.46 -11.36
CA THR A 223 19.61 18.62 -10.51
C THR A 223 19.77 18.19 -9.04
N PRO A 224 20.82 18.63 -8.33
CA PRO A 224 20.95 18.42 -6.89
C PRO A 224 19.70 18.93 -6.14
N ARG A 225 19.35 18.32 -5.01
CA ARG A 225 18.15 18.67 -4.22
C ARG A 225 18.01 20.17 -3.92
N ASP A 226 19.13 20.88 -3.80
CA ASP A 226 19.16 22.32 -3.48
C ASP A 226 18.85 23.25 -4.69
N GLN A 227 18.69 22.71 -5.91
CA GLN A 227 18.35 23.45 -7.13
C GLN A 227 17.12 22.86 -7.86
N LEU A 228 16.27 22.11 -7.14
CA LEU A 228 15.07 21.48 -7.69
C LEU A 228 14.11 22.53 -8.27
N LYS A 229 14.10 22.65 -9.60
CA LYS A 229 12.96 23.19 -10.33
C LYS A 229 11.95 22.05 -10.46
N GLY A 230 10.69 22.28 -10.07
CA GLY A 230 9.67 21.23 -10.02
C GLY A 230 9.37 20.64 -11.40
N LEU A 231 8.56 21.35 -12.17
CA LEU A 231 8.22 21.02 -13.55
C LEU A 231 8.58 22.21 -14.44
N GLU A 232 9.28 21.98 -15.55
CA GLU A 232 9.35 22.95 -16.65
C GLU A 232 8.67 22.34 -17.88
N VAL A 233 7.64 23.00 -18.40
CA VAL A 233 7.02 22.62 -19.67
C VAL A 233 7.38 23.66 -20.72
N THR A 234 7.79 23.18 -21.90
CA THR A 234 8.02 23.98 -23.09
C THR A 234 7.10 23.45 -24.19
N ILE A 235 6.21 24.31 -24.70
CA ILE A 235 5.38 24.01 -25.87
C ILE A 235 6.10 24.57 -27.10
N HIS A 236 6.20 23.77 -28.17
CA HIS A 236 6.82 24.14 -29.43
C HIS A 236 5.75 24.30 -30.51
N ASP A 237 5.59 25.51 -31.03
CA ASP A 237 4.70 25.82 -32.16
C ASP A 237 5.52 25.95 -33.46
N SER A 238 4.89 25.59 -34.58
CA SER A 238 5.30 25.91 -35.95
C SER A 238 5.78 27.36 -36.18
N LEU A 239 5.32 28.32 -35.36
CA LEU A 239 5.67 29.74 -35.42
C LEU A 239 6.89 30.15 -34.56
N ASN A 240 7.65 29.20 -33.99
CA ASN A 240 8.78 29.44 -33.06
C ASN A 240 8.40 30.14 -31.74
N HIS A 241 7.11 30.20 -31.38
CA HIS A 241 6.70 30.65 -30.05
C HIS A 241 7.02 29.56 -29.01
N ARG A 242 7.62 29.99 -27.91
CA ARG A 242 8.08 29.13 -26.82
C ARG A 242 7.43 29.59 -25.52
N ASP A 243 6.35 28.93 -25.13
CA ASP A 243 5.75 29.15 -23.82
C ASP A 243 6.47 28.26 -22.80
N GLN A 244 6.97 28.89 -21.74
CA GLN A 244 7.62 28.21 -20.63
C GLN A 244 6.73 28.30 -19.40
N LEU A 245 6.26 27.13 -18.95
CA LEU A 245 5.44 26.98 -17.75
C LEU A 245 6.29 26.34 -16.66
N THR A 246 6.20 26.86 -15.44
CA THR A 246 6.95 26.34 -14.30
C THR A 246 6.03 26.10 -13.12
N ALA A 247 6.09 24.90 -12.56
CA ALA A 247 5.39 24.55 -11.32
C ALA A 247 6.39 24.15 -10.22
N PRO A 248 6.07 24.44 -8.94
CA PRO A 248 6.95 24.12 -7.82
C PRO A 248 7.13 22.60 -7.64
N PRO A 249 8.27 22.15 -7.08
CA PRO A 249 8.45 20.74 -6.75
C PRO A 249 7.45 20.31 -5.68
N SER A 250 7.01 19.06 -5.76
CA SER A 250 6.20 18.47 -4.70
C SER A 250 7.07 18.05 -3.51
N THR A 251 6.52 18.18 -2.31
CA THR A 251 7.11 17.67 -1.07
C THR A 251 6.41 16.41 -0.56
N LYS A 252 5.37 15.93 -1.28
CA LYS A 252 4.53 14.82 -0.80
C LYS A 252 4.92 13.49 -1.45
N PRO A 253 5.23 12.46 -0.64
CA PRO A 253 5.41 11.12 -1.16
C PRO A 253 4.11 10.58 -1.75
N PHE A 254 4.24 9.89 -2.87
CA PHE A 254 3.20 9.11 -3.53
C PHE A 254 3.08 7.74 -2.85
N PHE A 255 1.93 7.48 -2.24
CA PHE A 255 1.62 6.17 -1.69
C PHE A 255 0.53 5.51 -2.54
N GLY A 256 0.95 4.82 -3.60
CA GLY A 256 0.06 4.03 -4.43
C GLY A 256 -0.37 2.74 -3.73
N MET A 257 -1.45 2.12 -4.21
CA MET A 257 -1.89 0.80 -3.76
C MET A 257 -1.81 -0.20 -4.93
N ALA A 258 -1.22 -1.38 -4.71
CA ALA A 258 -0.97 -2.37 -5.75
C ALA A 258 -1.51 -3.76 -5.37
N THR A 259 -1.68 -4.65 -6.36
CA THR A 259 -1.82 -6.09 -6.10
C THR A 259 -0.59 -6.64 -5.38
N ILE A 260 -0.74 -7.76 -4.67
CA ILE A 260 0.38 -8.43 -3.97
C ILE A 260 1.52 -8.76 -4.94
N GLY A 261 1.21 -9.31 -6.12
CA GLY A 261 2.24 -9.66 -7.10
C GLY A 261 3.00 -8.45 -7.65
N ASN A 262 2.30 -7.34 -7.92
CA ASN A 262 2.97 -6.12 -8.38
C ASN A 262 3.75 -5.44 -7.26
N TYR A 263 3.22 -5.41 -6.03
CA TYR A 263 3.96 -4.97 -4.85
C TYR A 263 5.26 -5.74 -4.66
N GLY A 264 5.23 -7.07 -4.79
CA GLY A 264 6.43 -7.89 -4.67
C GLY A 264 7.45 -7.64 -5.78
N LYS A 265 7.03 -7.50 -7.04
CA LYS A 265 7.93 -7.09 -8.14
C LYS A 265 8.63 -5.76 -7.84
N TRP A 266 7.88 -4.79 -7.33
CA TRP A 266 8.45 -3.50 -6.93
C TRP A 266 9.44 -3.65 -5.76
N LEU A 267 9.08 -4.41 -4.73
CA LEU A 267 9.92 -4.64 -3.57
C LEU A 267 11.27 -5.28 -3.95
N LEU A 268 11.22 -6.29 -4.83
CA LEU A 268 12.41 -6.96 -5.36
C LEU A 268 13.34 -5.99 -6.09
N GLU A 269 12.79 -5.14 -6.96
CA GLU A 269 13.59 -4.12 -7.66
C GLU A 269 14.21 -3.11 -6.69
N GLN A 270 13.43 -2.65 -5.69
CA GLN A 270 13.91 -1.70 -4.70
C GLN A 270 15.03 -2.24 -3.81
N PHE A 271 15.06 -3.55 -3.57
CA PHE A 271 16.11 -4.22 -2.80
C PHE A 271 17.23 -4.81 -3.67
N GLY A 272 17.15 -4.66 -5.00
CA GLY A 272 18.17 -5.16 -5.92
C GLY A 272 18.14 -6.68 -6.13
N PHE A 273 17.02 -7.34 -5.83
CA PHE A 273 16.81 -8.75 -6.11
C PHE A 273 16.24 -8.91 -7.52
N SER A 274 17.10 -9.20 -8.50
CA SER A 274 16.71 -9.41 -9.90
C SER A 274 17.59 -10.47 -10.56
N GLY A 275 17.02 -11.22 -11.50
CA GLY A 275 17.74 -12.27 -12.22
C GLY A 275 18.41 -13.27 -11.28
N ALA A 276 19.75 -13.35 -11.35
CA ALA A 276 20.55 -14.32 -10.58
C ALA A 276 20.53 -14.13 -9.05
N SER A 277 20.16 -12.95 -8.53
CA SER A 277 20.02 -12.76 -7.07
C SER A 277 18.69 -13.26 -6.51
N LEU A 278 17.77 -13.74 -7.38
CA LEU A 278 16.54 -14.38 -6.93
C LEU A 278 16.80 -15.76 -6.31
N ASP A 279 17.73 -16.55 -6.86
CA ASP A 279 18.08 -17.86 -6.28
C ASP A 279 18.66 -17.71 -4.86
N LEU A 280 19.50 -16.69 -4.66
CA LEU A 280 20.00 -16.28 -3.35
C LEU A 280 18.86 -15.91 -2.39
N LEU A 281 17.89 -15.11 -2.88
CA LEU A 281 16.74 -14.71 -2.07
C LEU A 281 15.88 -15.92 -1.69
N HIS A 282 15.65 -16.84 -2.62
CA HIS A 282 14.90 -18.06 -2.38
C HIS A 282 15.59 -18.94 -1.33
N GLU A 283 16.89 -19.19 -1.47
CA GLU A 283 17.65 -19.96 -0.48
C GLU A 283 17.55 -19.33 0.92
N ALA A 284 17.64 -18.00 1.00
CA ALA A 284 17.50 -17.29 2.26
C ALA A 284 16.08 -17.39 2.84
N LEU A 285 15.04 -17.14 2.06
CA LEU A 285 13.65 -17.14 2.52
C LEU A 285 13.13 -18.53 2.89
N ASP A 286 13.56 -19.56 2.16
CA ASP A 286 13.20 -20.96 2.44
C ASP A 286 13.67 -21.41 3.84
N ASN A 287 14.65 -20.70 4.43
CA ASN A 287 15.10 -20.91 5.80
C ASN A 287 14.60 -19.82 6.77
N ALA A 288 14.54 -18.55 6.34
CA ALA A 288 14.08 -17.44 7.16
C ALA A 288 12.64 -17.61 7.63
N ILE A 289 11.76 -18.03 6.71
CA ILE A 289 10.34 -18.16 7.00
C ILE A 289 10.12 -19.26 8.05
N PRO A 290 10.57 -20.52 7.87
CA PRO A 290 10.41 -21.54 8.91
C PRO A 290 11.00 -21.16 10.27
N GLN A 291 12.21 -20.59 10.32
CA GLN A 291 12.80 -20.09 11.57
C GLN A 291 11.90 -19.07 12.27
N THR A 292 11.34 -18.13 11.49
CA THR A 292 10.42 -17.12 12.00
C THR A 292 9.13 -17.77 12.53
N LEU A 293 8.54 -18.70 11.79
CA LEU A 293 7.30 -19.39 12.21
C LEU A 293 7.48 -20.22 13.48
N GLU A 294 8.64 -20.85 13.65
CA GLU A 294 8.98 -21.60 14.86
C GLU A 294 9.12 -20.70 16.09
N SER A 295 9.50 -19.43 15.91
CA SER A 295 9.60 -18.47 17.01
C SER A 295 8.25 -17.86 17.44
N PHE A 296 7.20 -17.97 16.62
CA PHE A 296 5.85 -17.46 16.91
C PHE A 296 4.99 -18.41 17.77
N GLN A 297 5.62 -19.28 18.57
CA GLN A 297 4.90 -20.32 19.29
C GLN A 297 4.44 -19.88 20.71
N TRP A 298 3.32 -20.46 21.14
CA TRP A 298 2.80 -20.64 22.51
C TRP A 298 1.99 -19.48 23.14
N VAL A 299 0.66 -19.63 23.13
CA VAL A 299 -0.14 -19.38 24.34
C VAL A 299 -0.52 -20.77 24.86
N GLU A 300 0.22 -21.28 25.83
CA GLU A 300 -0.24 -22.44 26.60
C GLU A 300 -1.36 -21.91 27.50
N PHE A 301 -2.61 -22.27 27.18
CA PHE A 301 -3.69 -22.06 28.13
C PHE A 301 -3.49 -23.08 29.23
N ASP A 302 -2.89 -22.66 30.33
CA ASP A 302 -2.74 -23.49 31.51
C ASP A 302 -4.11 -23.66 32.15
N PHE A 303 -4.84 -24.70 31.74
CA PHE A 303 -6.12 -25.08 32.31
C PHE A 303 -5.96 -26.03 33.52
N SER A 304 -4.74 -26.21 34.05
CA SER A 304 -4.43 -27.29 34.96
C SER A 304 -3.70 -26.82 36.23
N GLU A 305 -4.47 -26.57 37.29
CA GLU A 305 -3.96 -26.67 38.68
C GLU A 305 -3.71 -28.12 39.13
N GLN A 306 -3.80 -29.14 38.26
CA GLN A 306 -3.56 -30.53 38.64
C GLN A 306 -2.45 -31.18 37.83
N GLU A 307 -1.26 -31.17 38.43
CA GLU A 307 -0.13 -32.04 38.11
C GLU A 307 -0.61 -33.47 37.86
N HIS A 308 -0.74 -33.93 36.62
CA HIS A 308 -0.54 -35.34 36.22
C HIS A 308 -0.27 -35.45 34.70
N ARG A 309 1.03 -35.32 34.39
CA ARG A 309 1.85 -36.11 33.45
C ARG A 309 1.22 -36.80 32.22
N VAL A 310 1.87 -36.48 31.09
CA VAL A 310 2.10 -37.28 29.87
C VAL A 310 0.90 -37.45 28.92
N SER A 311 0.67 -36.41 28.13
CA SER A 311 0.16 -36.54 26.77
C SER A 311 0.96 -35.62 25.85
N THR A 312 1.25 -36.08 24.63
CA THR A 312 2.00 -35.34 23.60
C THR A 312 1.55 -33.86 23.53
N HIS A 313 2.47 -32.95 23.86
CA HIS A 313 2.28 -31.49 24.00
C HIS A 313 1.66 -30.76 22.79
N ASP A 314 1.48 -31.43 21.65
CA ASP A 314 0.99 -30.85 20.40
C ASP A 314 -0.55 -30.78 20.31
N SER A 315 -1.29 -31.50 21.17
CA SER A 315 -2.75 -31.64 21.00
C SER A 315 -3.57 -30.38 21.32
N CYS A 316 -3.06 -29.48 22.17
CA CYS A 316 -3.78 -28.29 22.64
C CYS A 316 -3.16 -26.94 22.25
N ALA A 317 -2.05 -26.94 21.49
CA ALA A 317 -1.36 -25.71 21.12
C ALA A 317 -2.11 -24.92 20.04
N LEU A 318 -2.29 -23.62 20.25
CA LEU A 318 -2.82 -22.68 19.26
C LEU A 318 -1.69 -21.88 18.61
N TYR A 319 -1.78 -21.69 17.29
CA TYR A 319 -0.78 -20.99 16.49
C TYR A 319 -1.37 -19.68 15.94
N PRO A 320 -0.73 -18.52 16.18
CA PRO A 320 -1.24 -17.22 15.73
C PRO A 320 -1.31 -17.13 14.21
N LEU A 321 -0.32 -17.73 13.54
CA LEU A 321 -0.14 -17.71 12.11
C LEU A 321 -0.84 -18.90 11.44
N PRO A 322 -1.27 -18.76 10.17
CA PRO A 322 -1.90 -19.84 9.42
C PRO A 322 -0.94 -21.01 9.19
N ASP A 323 -1.48 -22.10 8.64
CA ASP A 323 -0.68 -23.24 8.23
C ASP A 323 0.40 -22.86 7.19
N THR A 324 1.46 -23.67 7.15
CA THR A 324 2.62 -23.44 6.29
C THR A 324 2.27 -23.41 4.79
N HIS A 325 1.21 -24.10 4.37
CA HIS A 325 0.77 -24.09 2.97
C HIS A 325 0.25 -22.71 2.57
N LYS A 326 -0.61 -22.09 3.38
CA LYS A 326 -1.11 -20.73 3.13
C LYS A 326 0.02 -19.71 3.09
N ILE A 327 1.03 -19.88 3.94
CA ILE A 327 2.21 -19.00 3.97
C ILE A 327 3.03 -19.18 2.68
N ALA A 328 3.23 -20.43 2.24
CA ALA A 328 3.92 -20.72 1.00
C ALA A 328 3.16 -20.19 -0.24
N ASP A 329 1.84 -20.22 -0.25
CA ASP A 329 1.03 -19.63 -1.32
C ASP A 329 1.20 -18.12 -1.41
N VAL A 330 1.23 -17.42 -0.26
CA VAL A 330 1.49 -15.98 -0.21
C VAL A 330 2.92 -15.66 -0.66
N TYR A 331 3.90 -16.46 -0.24
CA TYR A 331 5.28 -16.35 -0.71
C TYR A 331 5.36 -16.47 -2.24
N SER A 332 4.69 -17.45 -2.83
CA SER A 332 4.59 -17.57 -4.29
C SER A 332 3.92 -16.39 -4.95
N LYS A 333 2.80 -15.91 -4.41
CA LYS A 333 2.06 -14.78 -4.98
C LYS A 333 2.88 -13.50 -4.93
N LEU A 334 3.56 -13.23 -3.81
CA LEU A 334 4.40 -12.05 -3.64
C LEU A 334 5.56 -12.08 -4.64
N LEU A 335 6.25 -13.21 -4.79
CA LEU A 335 7.41 -13.29 -5.69
C LEU A 335 7.05 -13.66 -7.14
N GLY A 336 5.77 -13.87 -7.46
CA GLY A 336 5.32 -14.24 -8.81
C GLY A 336 5.80 -15.63 -9.26
N LEU A 337 5.92 -16.59 -8.34
CA LEU A 337 6.44 -17.92 -8.63
C LEU A 337 5.38 -18.81 -9.27
N ALA A 338 5.78 -19.56 -10.30
CA ALA A 338 4.90 -20.52 -10.97
C ALA A 338 4.56 -21.76 -10.13
N LYS A 339 5.37 -22.07 -9.10
CA LYS A 339 5.18 -23.22 -8.20
C LYS A 339 5.27 -22.77 -6.75
N THR A 340 4.45 -23.38 -5.90
CA THR A 340 4.49 -23.18 -4.44
C THR A 340 5.74 -23.82 -3.82
N PRO A 341 6.60 -23.05 -3.13
CA PRO A 341 7.73 -23.57 -2.39
C PRO A 341 7.30 -24.53 -1.30
N LYS A 342 8.16 -25.52 -1.02
CA LYS A 342 7.97 -26.40 0.13
C LYS A 342 8.79 -25.88 1.29
N LEU A 343 8.14 -25.12 2.16
CA LEU A 343 8.75 -24.65 3.40
C LEU A 343 8.91 -25.83 4.35
N ALA A 344 10.15 -26.31 4.50
CA ALA A 344 10.49 -27.37 5.43
C ALA A 344 11.03 -26.77 6.72
N LYS A 345 10.90 -27.48 7.85
CA LYS A 345 11.57 -27.07 9.09
C LYS A 345 13.07 -26.94 8.84
N THR A 346 13.63 -25.84 9.33
CA THR A 346 15.08 -25.63 9.29
C THR A 346 15.74 -26.74 10.12
N ARG A 347 16.87 -27.27 9.66
CA ARG A 347 17.65 -28.19 10.48
C ARG A 347 18.20 -27.43 11.68
N ASP A 348 18.13 -28.06 12.86
CA ASP A 348 18.61 -27.46 14.10
C ASP A 348 20.04 -26.93 13.94
N GLY A 349 20.24 -25.66 14.30
CA GLY A 349 21.54 -25.00 14.33
C GLY A 349 22.07 -24.46 12.99
N ILE A 350 21.34 -24.58 11.88
CA ILE A 350 21.72 -23.95 10.60
C ILE A 350 21.17 -22.52 10.54
N LEU A 351 22.05 -21.52 10.45
CA LEU A 351 21.67 -20.14 10.21
C LEU A 351 21.60 -19.86 8.71
N ILE A 352 20.89 -18.78 8.34
CA ILE A 352 20.82 -18.34 6.94
C ILE A 352 22.24 -18.02 6.42
N ALA A 353 23.12 -17.52 7.28
CA ALA A 353 24.51 -17.23 6.96
C ALA A 353 25.32 -18.46 6.50
N ASP A 354 24.90 -19.67 6.90
CA ASP A 354 25.58 -20.93 6.62
C ASP A 354 25.17 -21.53 5.27
N LEU A 355 24.15 -20.97 4.62
CA LEU A 355 23.65 -21.45 3.34
C LEU A 355 24.63 -21.10 2.21
N PRO A 356 24.88 -21.98 1.23
CA PRO A 356 25.95 -21.80 0.25
C PRO A 356 25.92 -20.47 -0.53
N LEU A 357 24.78 -20.10 -1.11
CA LEU A 357 24.66 -18.86 -1.89
C LEU A 357 24.70 -17.64 -0.97
N VAL A 358 24.05 -17.74 0.20
CA VAL A 358 24.05 -16.65 1.18
C VAL A 358 25.45 -16.39 1.72
N SER A 359 26.16 -17.42 2.16
CA SER A 359 27.53 -17.33 2.69
C SER A 359 28.47 -16.68 1.66
N GLN A 360 28.42 -17.15 0.41
CA GLN A 360 29.20 -16.57 -0.69
C GLN A 360 28.85 -15.09 -0.93
N HIS A 361 27.57 -14.74 -0.85
CA HIS A 361 27.11 -13.37 -1.01
C HIS A 361 27.57 -12.47 0.14
N LEU A 362 27.41 -12.91 1.39
CA LEU A 362 27.85 -12.19 2.59
C LEU A 362 29.37 -11.94 2.55
N ASP A 363 30.16 -12.93 2.14
CA ASP A 363 31.61 -12.77 1.93
C ASP A 363 31.93 -11.67 0.90
N SER A 364 31.20 -11.65 -0.21
CA SER A 364 31.34 -10.63 -1.25
C SER A 364 30.96 -9.24 -0.72
N LEU A 365 29.85 -9.13 0.03
CA LEU A 365 29.43 -7.87 0.65
C LEU A 365 30.49 -7.38 1.65
N CYS A 366 31.01 -8.26 2.50
CA CYS A 366 32.03 -7.94 3.48
C CYS A 366 33.32 -7.43 2.84
N LYS A 367 33.80 -8.08 1.76
CA LYS A 367 34.99 -7.64 1.01
C LYS A 367 34.81 -6.25 0.38
N ASN A 368 33.59 -5.92 -0.04
CA ASN A 368 33.25 -4.67 -0.72
C ASN A 368 32.62 -3.60 0.21
N CYS A 369 32.62 -3.83 1.53
CA CYS A 369 31.98 -2.94 2.49
C CYS A 369 33.00 -1.99 3.12
N LEU A 370 32.72 -0.69 3.06
CA LEU A 370 33.58 0.37 3.58
C LEU A 370 33.28 0.74 5.04
N CYS A 371 32.39 0.02 5.71
CA CYS A 371 32.05 0.30 7.10
C CYS A 371 33.17 -0.12 8.06
N SER A 372 33.17 0.42 9.28
CA SER A 372 34.18 0.13 10.30
C SER A 372 34.17 -1.31 10.83
N ARG A 373 33.09 -2.06 10.61
CA ARG A 373 32.96 -3.47 11.04
C ARG A 373 33.56 -4.44 10.02
N CYS A 374 33.30 -4.24 8.73
CA CYS A 374 33.77 -5.11 7.65
C CYS A 374 35.14 -4.69 7.08
N GLY A 375 35.48 -3.40 7.14
CA GLY A 375 36.72 -2.84 6.59
C GLY A 375 37.60 -2.14 7.64
N ARG A 376 38.91 -2.07 7.39
CA ARG A 376 39.88 -1.35 8.26
C ARG A 376 39.84 0.18 8.12
N ALA A 377 38.86 0.74 7.41
CA ALA A 377 38.82 2.17 7.09
C ALA A 377 38.20 2.98 8.24
N ARG A 378 39.00 3.88 8.86
CA ARG A 378 38.65 4.64 10.07
C ARG A 378 37.69 5.84 9.87
N ARG A 379 37.11 6.10 8.69
CA ARG A 379 36.64 7.48 8.39
C ARG A 379 35.27 7.71 7.74
N ARG A 380 34.44 6.70 7.45
CA ARG A 380 33.05 6.96 6.99
C ARG A 380 32.02 6.20 7.82
N LYS A 381 31.01 6.90 8.33
CA LYS A 381 29.79 6.32 8.91
C LYS A 381 28.90 5.79 7.77
N THR A 382 29.34 4.76 7.07
CA THR A 382 28.51 4.05 6.10
C THR A 382 27.75 2.92 6.79
N ILE A 383 26.51 2.67 6.35
CA ILE A 383 25.73 1.52 6.80
C ILE A 383 26.44 0.25 6.32
N CYS A 384 26.48 -0.77 7.18
CA CYS A 384 27.10 -2.06 6.86
C CYS A 384 26.23 -2.82 5.84
N LYS A 385 26.80 -3.20 4.69
CA LYS A 385 26.11 -3.94 3.62
C LYS A 385 25.55 -5.29 4.09
N GLU A 386 26.29 -6.00 4.94
CA GLU A 386 25.81 -7.24 5.57
C GLU A 386 24.58 -6.98 6.46
N THR A 387 24.59 -5.89 7.23
CA THR A 387 23.43 -5.52 8.07
C THR A 387 22.23 -5.12 7.20
N GLU A 388 22.46 -4.47 6.08
CA GLU A 388 21.43 -4.11 5.11
C GLU A 388 20.81 -5.35 4.45
N PHE A 389 21.61 -6.36 4.10
CA PHE A 389 21.11 -7.64 3.60
C PHE A 389 20.12 -8.29 4.59
N TYR A 390 20.49 -8.44 5.86
CA TYR A 390 19.57 -9.00 6.87
C TYR A 390 18.31 -8.15 7.07
N LYS A 391 18.40 -6.82 6.93
CA LYS A 391 17.23 -5.94 6.97
C LYS A 391 16.28 -6.22 5.80
N PHE A 392 16.79 -6.47 4.59
CA PHE A 392 15.94 -6.79 3.44
C PHE A 392 15.30 -8.17 3.56
N ILE A 393 16.07 -9.19 3.96
CA ILE A 393 15.53 -10.55 4.16
C ILE A 393 14.46 -10.56 5.26
N SER A 394 14.72 -9.90 6.40
CA SER A 394 13.73 -9.80 7.49
C SER A 394 12.48 -9.02 7.06
N PHE A 395 12.63 -7.94 6.29
CA PHE A 395 11.49 -7.19 5.77
C PHE A 395 10.59 -8.09 4.91
N ILE A 396 11.16 -8.78 3.91
CA ILE A 396 10.39 -9.67 3.03
C ILE A 396 9.76 -10.83 3.83
N THR A 397 10.48 -11.37 4.81
CA THR A 397 9.97 -12.44 5.68
C THR A 397 8.75 -11.97 6.49
N VAL A 398 8.81 -10.76 7.05
CA VAL A 398 7.69 -10.13 7.76
C VAL A 398 6.53 -9.85 6.80
N GLU A 399 6.79 -9.32 5.61
CA GLU A 399 5.76 -9.08 4.58
C GLU A 399 4.98 -10.36 4.26
N ILE A 400 5.68 -11.47 3.98
CA ILE A 400 5.06 -12.78 3.70
C ILE A 400 4.25 -13.26 4.91
N THR A 401 4.82 -13.14 6.11
CA THR A 401 4.17 -13.59 7.36
C THR A 401 2.89 -12.79 7.62
N VAL A 402 2.92 -11.46 7.48
CA VAL A 402 1.78 -10.58 7.74
C VAL A 402 0.73 -10.71 6.65
N LEU A 403 1.13 -10.80 5.38
CA LEU A 403 0.19 -11.04 4.26
C LEU A 403 -0.56 -12.37 4.43
N SER A 404 0.07 -13.37 5.01
CA SER A 404 -0.57 -14.67 5.30
C SER A 404 -1.71 -14.58 6.32
N LEU A 405 -1.77 -13.52 7.13
CA LEU A 405 -2.89 -13.32 8.05
C LEU A 405 -4.20 -13.12 7.28
N PHE A 406 -4.18 -12.53 6.09
CA PHE A 406 -5.40 -12.24 5.33
C PHE A 406 -5.98 -13.53 4.73
N ARG A 407 -7.25 -13.84 5.06
CA ARG A 407 -7.96 -15.02 4.54
C ARG A 407 -8.22 -14.95 3.02
N SER A 408 -8.28 -13.76 2.45
CA SER A 408 -8.56 -13.53 1.02
C SER A 408 -7.59 -12.50 0.44
N PRO A 409 -6.31 -12.87 0.27
CA PRO A 409 -5.25 -11.94 -0.11
C PRO A 409 -5.40 -11.39 -1.53
N ASP A 410 -6.10 -12.09 -2.43
CA ASP A 410 -6.25 -11.70 -3.84
C ASP A 410 -7.08 -10.41 -4.03
N LEU A 411 -7.95 -10.10 -3.06
CA LEU A 411 -8.77 -8.89 -3.11
C LEU A 411 -8.04 -7.68 -2.51
N LEU A 412 -6.91 -7.91 -1.83
CA LEU A 412 -6.18 -6.92 -1.08
C LEU A 412 -5.40 -5.99 -2.02
N ARG A 413 -5.34 -4.73 -1.64
CA ARG A 413 -4.40 -3.76 -2.20
C ARG A 413 -3.41 -3.34 -1.14
N ILE A 414 -2.13 -3.38 -1.50
CA ILE A 414 -0.99 -3.14 -0.62
C ILE A 414 -0.41 -1.76 -0.91
N ARG A 415 -0.16 -0.99 0.14
CA ARG A 415 0.50 0.30 0.06
C ARG A 415 1.94 0.10 -0.39
N LEU A 416 2.34 0.78 -1.46
CA LEU A 416 3.74 0.85 -1.88
C LEU A 416 4.53 1.63 -0.82
N SER A 417 5.29 0.91 0.02
CA SER A 417 6.13 1.52 1.06
C SER A 417 7.30 0.61 1.41
N ARG A 418 8.43 1.23 1.78
CA ARG A 418 9.60 0.56 2.39
C ARG A 418 9.60 0.64 3.92
N GLU A 419 8.62 1.36 4.47
CA GLU A 419 8.49 1.62 5.89
C GLU A 419 7.03 1.41 6.30
N HIS A 420 6.85 0.64 7.37
CA HIS A 420 5.56 0.48 8.00
C HIS A 420 5.60 1.13 9.38
N GLU A 421 4.67 2.06 9.62
CA GLU A 421 4.54 2.76 10.90
C GLU A 421 4.57 1.76 12.06
N SER A 422 5.38 2.03 13.09
CA SER A 422 5.49 1.25 14.34
C SER A 422 5.94 -0.23 14.24
N GLY A 423 6.20 -0.78 13.05
CA GLY A 423 6.62 -2.17 12.87
C GLY A 423 8.12 -2.45 13.05
N GLY A 424 8.94 -1.41 13.25
CA GLY A 424 10.40 -1.54 13.29
C GLY A 424 10.92 -2.55 14.33
N SER A 425 10.22 -2.72 15.46
CA SER A 425 10.51 -3.73 16.48
C SER A 425 10.40 -5.15 15.94
N LEU A 426 9.29 -5.48 15.25
CA LEU A 426 9.05 -6.79 14.65
C LEU A 426 10.12 -7.12 13.60
N GLN A 427 10.37 -6.21 12.66
CA GLN A 427 11.42 -6.43 11.64
C GLN A 427 12.79 -6.61 12.29
N GLN A 428 13.11 -5.79 13.30
CA GLN A 428 14.39 -5.91 14.01
C GLN A 428 14.50 -7.24 14.76
N ALA A 429 13.43 -7.71 15.40
CA ALA A 429 13.39 -9.01 16.06
C ALA A 429 13.61 -10.15 15.07
N VAL A 430 12.88 -10.17 13.95
CA VAL A 430 13.08 -11.15 12.86
C VAL A 430 14.50 -11.06 12.31
N SER A 431 15.03 -9.85 12.10
CA SER A 431 16.41 -9.65 11.63
C SER A 431 17.45 -10.19 12.60
N GLN A 432 17.23 -10.12 13.92
CA GLN A 432 18.12 -10.72 14.90
C GLN A 432 17.97 -12.23 14.90
N LEU A 433 16.75 -12.75 14.90
CA LEU A 433 16.44 -14.18 14.87
C LEU A 433 17.17 -14.88 13.72
N ILE A 434 16.98 -14.39 12.49
CA ILE A 434 17.60 -15.00 11.31
C ILE A 434 19.13 -14.87 11.27
N LYS A 435 19.68 -13.90 12.01
CA LYS A 435 21.11 -13.62 12.06
C LYS A 435 21.84 -14.43 13.12
N THR A 436 21.23 -14.61 14.29
CA THR A 436 21.87 -15.19 15.47
C THR A 436 21.29 -16.55 15.86
N GLY A 437 20.12 -16.91 15.34
CA GLY A 437 19.34 -18.06 15.79
C GLY A 437 18.75 -17.89 17.20
N HIS A 438 18.96 -16.74 17.82
CA HIS A 438 18.53 -16.46 19.20
C HIS A 438 17.43 -15.41 19.22
N THR A 439 16.21 -15.78 19.62
CA THR A 439 15.27 -14.88 20.32
C THR A 439 14.02 -15.63 20.80
N THR A 440 13.46 -15.18 21.92
CA THR A 440 12.04 -15.32 22.25
C THR A 440 11.31 -14.13 21.64
N LEU A 441 10.44 -14.34 20.64
CA LEU A 441 9.51 -13.28 20.23
C LEU A 441 8.55 -13.05 21.42
N GLU A 442 8.61 -11.87 22.02
CA GLU A 442 7.72 -11.52 23.13
C GLU A 442 6.26 -11.40 22.66
N SER A 443 5.31 -11.51 23.58
CA SER A 443 3.88 -11.33 23.29
C SER A 443 3.54 -9.97 22.66
N THR A 444 4.38 -8.96 22.90
CA THR A 444 4.31 -7.62 22.29
C THR A 444 4.43 -7.68 20.76
N VAL A 445 5.18 -8.66 20.22
CA VAL A 445 5.40 -8.87 18.79
C VAL A 445 4.12 -9.30 18.06
N ILE A 446 3.18 -9.95 18.76
CA ILE A 446 1.88 -10.35 18.17
C ILE A 446 1.04 -9.12 17.79
N MET A 447 1.04 -8.09 18.64
CA MET A 447 0.32 -6.84 18.32
C MET A 447 1.00 -6.08 17.19
N ASP A 448 2.32 -6.17 17.09
CA ASP A 448 3.09 -5.60 15.99
C ASP A 448 2.72 -6.24 14.64
N LEU A 449 2.35 -7.53 14.59
CA LEU A 449 1.83 -8.17 13.36
C LEU A 449 0.54 -7.51 12.86
N LEU A 450 -0.43 -7.30 13.77
CA LEU A 450 -1.71 -6.68 13.40
C LEU A 450 -1.53 -5.22 13.01
N GLN A 451 -0.60 -4.53 13.68
CA GLN A 451 -0.26 -3.16 13.36
C GLN A 451 0.44 -3.04 12.00
N TRP A 452 1.36 -3.96 11.69
CA TRP A 452 1.99 -4.07 10.38
C TRP A 452 0.94 -4.33 9.30
N ALA A 453 0.00 -5.26 9.52
CA ALA A 453 -1.07 -5.57 8.58
C ALA A 453 -1.92 -4.34 8.22
N ARG A 454 -2.24 -3.49 9.20
CA ARG A 454 -2.97 -2.23 8.98
C ARG A 454 -2.16 -1.22 8.16
N SER A 455 -0.90 -1.04 8.53
CA SER A 455 0.03 -0.15 7.84
C SER A 455 0.23 -0.57 6.38
N MET A 456 0.31 -1.88 6.15
CA MET A 456 0.44 -2.51 4.82
C MET A 456 -0.75 -2.21 3.92
N VAL A 457 -1.98 -2.13 4.44
CA VAL A 457 -3.16 -1.71 3.67
C VAL A 457 -3.39 -0.18 3.69
N GLY A 458 -2.42 0.58 4.21
CA GLY A 458 -2.46 2.04 4.25
C GLY A 458 -3.33 2.66 5.34
N HIS A 459 -3.86 1.86 6.27
CA HIS A 459 -4.72 2.37 7.33
C HIS A 459 -3.85 3.11 8.36
N LYS A 460 -4.12 4.41 8.54
CA LYS A 460 -3.42 5.24 9.53
C LYS A 460 -3.82 4.80 10.93
N VAL A 461 -2.83 4.57 11.78
CA VAL A 461 -3.05 4.35 13.21
C VAL A 461 -2.38 5.50 13.94
N ALA A 462 -3.14 6.22 14.76
CA ALA A 462 -2.57 7.28 15.58
C ALA A 462 -1.42 6.70 16.44
N THR A 463 -0.26 7.33 16.38
CA THR A 463 0.93 6.93 17.15
C THR A 463 0.63 7.00 18.66
N GLY A 464 0.99 5.93 19.39
CA GLY A 464 0.78 5.78 20.84
C GLY A 464 -0.05 4.53 21.21
N ASP A 465 -0.31 4.32 22.52
CA ASP A 465 -1.10 3.19 23.06
C ASP A 465 -2.51 3.04 22.46
N LYS A 466 -3.00 4.03 21.71
CA LYS A 466 -4.33 4.09 21.10
C LYS A 466 -4.56 3.10 19.96
N GLY A 467 -3.50 2.52 19.37
CA GLY A 467 -3.62 1.54 18.28
C GLY A 467 -4.00 0.11 18.72
N ARG A 468 -3.75 -0.22 20.01
CA ARG A 468 -3.93 -1.58 20.54
C ARG A 468 -5.39 -2.01 20.62
N ASN A 469 -6.30 -1.06 20.79
CA ASN A 469 -7.74 -1.35 20.95
C ASN A 469 -8.50 -1.36 19.63
N ILE A 470 -7.86 -1.11 18.49
CA ILE A 470 -8.57 -1.09 17.21
C ILE A 470 -9.04 -2.51 16.86
N MET A 471 -10.33 -2.68 16.66
CA MET A 471 -10.97 -3.93 16.27
C MET A 471 -11.23 -4.00 14.76
N VAL A 472 -11.64 -2.88 14.17
CA VAL A 472 -11.90 -2.75 12.73
C VAL A 472 -11.21 -1.49 12.23
N SER A 473 -10.60 -1.56 11.05
CA SER A 473 -10.08 -0.38 10.36
C SER A 473 -10.56 -0.35 8.91
N SER A 474 -10.87 0.85 8.43
CA SER A 474 -11.46 1.15 7.13
C SER A 474 -10.72 2.32 6.51
N GLY A 475 -10.13 2.11 5.33
CA GLY A 475 -9.33 3.11 4.64
C GLY A 475 -9.00 2.65 3.22
N HIS A 476 -8.67 3.59 2.33
CA HIS A 476 -8.25 3.28 0.96
C HIS A 476 -9.19 2.31 0.20
N GLY A 477 -10.50 2.36 0.49
CA GLY A 477 -11.51 1.49 -0.11
C GLY A 477 -11.46 0.03 0.35
N GLN A 478 -10.89 -0.25 1.52
CA GLN A 478 -10.79 -1.57 2.11
C GLN A 478 -11.12 -1.52 3.61
N VAL A 479 -11.75 -2.58 4.12
CA VAL A 479 -12.05 -2.78 5.54
C VAL A 479 -11.42 -4.07 6.00
N ILE A 480 -10.68 -4.02 7.11
CA ILE A 480 -10.02 -5.20 7.68
C ILE A 480 -10.34 -5.35 9.17
N TYR A 481 -10.51 -6.59 9.62
CA TYR A 481 -10.75 -6.94 11.02
C TYR A 481 -10.39 -8.41 11.33
N PRO A 482 -10.13 -8.76 12.60
CA PRO A 482 -9.90 -10.15 13.03
C PRO A 482 -11.07 -11.07 12.68
N SER A 483 -10.77 -12.18 11.99
CA SER A 483 -11.76 -13.16 11.54
C SER A 483 -12.44 -13.89 12.69
N LEU A 484 -11.80 -13.92 13.87
CA LEU A 484 -12.38 -14.46 15.09
C LEU A 484 -13.69 -13.76 15.48
N PHE A 485 -13.93 -12.52 15.05
CA PHE A 485 -15.20 -11.86 15.32
C PHE A 485 -16.38 -12.40 14.48
N GLU A 486 -16.10 -13.19 13.44
CA GLU A 486 -17.13 -13.83 12.60
C GLU A 486 -17.44 -15.27 13.03
N THR A 487 -16.59 -15.88 13.87
CA THR A 487 -16.70 -17.29 14.25
C THR A 487 -16.45 -17.48 15.75
N LEU A 488 -17.32 -18.25 16.41
CA LEU A 488 -17.07 -18.69 17.80
C LEU A 488 -16.02 -19.81 17.91
N ASN A 489 -15.49 -20.25 16.76
CA ASN A 489 -14.49 -21.31 16.66
C ASN A 489 -13.10 -20.70 16.58
N ILE A 490 -12.21 -21.11 17.48
CA ILE A 490 -10.79 -20.77 17.40
C ILE A 490 -10.10 -21.85 16.57
N GLU A 491 -9.55 -21.47 15.43
CA GLU A 491 -8.77 -22.38 14.59
C GLU A 491 -7.43 -22.69 15.27
N LYS A 492 -6.99 -23.97 15.22
CA LYS A 492 -5.68 -24.38 15.75
C LYS A 492 -4.56 -23.56 15.13
N HIS A 493 -4.64 -23.29 13.83
CA HIS A 493 -3.68 -22.46 13.10
C HIS A 493 -4.38 -21.22 12.55
N GLY A 494 -3.78 -20.04 12.76
CA GLY A 494 -4.23 -18.79 12.16
C GLY A 494 -5.31 -18.07 12.96
N TYR A 495 -5.33 -18.18 14.29
CA TYR A 495 -6.34 -17.49 15.10
C TYR A 495 -6.25 -15.96 15.00
N LEU A 496 -5.11 -15.40 14.56
CA LEU A 496 -4.96 -13.97 14.22
C LEU A 496 -5.40 -13.63 12.80
N GLY A 497 -5.98 -14.59 12.07
CA GLY A 497 -6.38 -14.40 10.68
C GLY A 497 -7.28 -13.17 10.53
N LEU A 498 -7.04 -12.38 9.49
CA LEU A 498 -7.76 -11.16 9.16
C LEU A 498 -8.74 -11.40 8.01
N THR A 499 -9.95 -10.87 8.17
CA THR A 499 -10.94 -10.76 7.11
C THR A 499 -10.78 -9.40 6.45
N SER A 500 -10.80 -9.37 5.13
CA SER A 500 -10.74 -8.16 4.32
C SER A 500 -11.94 -8.07 3.38
N HIS A 501 -12.51 -6.87 3.30
CA HIS A 501 -13.59 -6.55 2.36
C HIS A 501 -13.25 -5.29 1.60
N ARG A 502 -13.65 -5.23 0.33
CA ARG A 502 -13.58 -4.01 -0.48
C ARG A 502 -14.77 -3.12 -0.12
N GLY A 503 -14.52 -1.83 0.07
CA GLY A 503 -15.54 -0.83 0.36
C GLY A 503 -15.19 0.05 1.57
N ILE A 504 -16.21 0.71 2.09
CA ILE A 504 -16.12 1.52 3.31
C ILE A 504 -17.04 0.94 4.38
N LEU A 505 -16.64 1.08 5.64
CA LEU A 505 -17.45 0.65 6.77
C LEU A 505 -18.59 1.66 7.03
N ILE A 506 -19.84 1.18 6.93
CA ILE A 506 -21.05 1.95 7.22
C ILE A 506 -21.78 1.33 8.41
N TYR A 507 -22.08 2.15 9.41
CA TYR A 507 -22.91 1.82 10.57
C TYR A 507 -24.00 2.89 10.70
N GLU A 508 -25.27 2.48 10.81
CA GLU A 508 -26.43 3.39 10.90
C GLU A 508 -26.45 4.50 9.81
N GLY A 509 -26.00 4.16 8.59
CA GLY A 509 -25.97 5.10 7.46
C GLY A 509 -24.77 6.06 7.44
N VAL A 510 -23.89 6.01 8.44
CA VAL A 510 -22.71 6.87 8.56
C VAL A 510 -21.43 6.08 8.30
N SER A 511 -20.46 6.71 7.63
CA SER A 511 -19.14 6.11 7.34
C SER A 511 -18.18 6.26 8.52
N TYR A 512 -17.47 5.18 8.85
CA TYR A 512 -16.48 5.13 9.91
C TYR A 512 -15.12 4.64 9.41
N GLU A 513 -14.05 5.16 10.00
CA GLU A 513 -12.66 4.79 9.63
C GLU A 513 -12.08 3.77 10.60
N THR A 514 -12.54 3.76 11.86
CA THR A 514 -12.07 2.82 12.88
C THR A 514 -13.16 2.44 13.87
N VAL A 515 -13.05 1.22 14.41
CA VAL A 515 -13.80 0.73 15.55
C VAL A 515 -12.80 0.34 16.62
N THR A 516 -12.97 0.84 17.83
CA THR A 516 -12.11 0.55 18.99
C THR A 516 -12.87 -0.19 20.08
N ALA A 517 -12.21 -1.10 20.78
CA ALA A 517 -12.70 -1.64 22.03
C ALA A 517 -12.72 -0.52 23.09
N ASP A 518 -13.84 -0.38 23.79
CA ASP A 518 -13.95 0.51 24.93
C ASP A 518 -13.23 -0.12 26.14
N ASN A 519 -12.01 0.35 26.41
CA ASN A 519 -11.32 0.09 27.67
C ASN A 519 -11.88 1.10 28.68
N GLY A 520 -13.15 0.97 29.08
CA GLY A 520 -13.69 1.80 30.15
C GLY A 520 -12.74 1.77 31.34
N ASP A 521 -12.52 2.93 31.99
CA ASP A 521 -11.52 3.15 33.05
C ASP A 521 -11.22 1.85 33.82
N ALA A 522 -10.19 1.14 33.37
CA ALA A 522 -9.69 -0.04 34.02
C ALA A 522 -8.90 0.46 35.23
N THR A 523 -9.64 0.98 36.21
CA THR A 523 -9.31 0.76 37.61
C THR A 523 -8.94 -0.72 37.72
N GLN A 524 -7.83 -0.98 38.41
CA GLN A 524 -7.10 -2.25 38.46
C GLN A 524 -7.91 -3.46 38.98
N ASP A 525 -9.22 -3.34 39.14
CA ASP A 525 -10.13 -4.34 39.71
C ASP A 525 -10.88 -5.17 38.65
N ALA A 526 -10.69 -4.90 37.35
CA ALA A 526 -11.08 -5.84 36.31
C ALA A 526 -9.94 -6.85 36.05
N SER A 527 -9.42 -7.47 37.11
CA SER A 527 -9.11 -8.90 36.99
C SER A 527 -10.40 -9.50 36.44
N CYS A 528 -10.41 -9.85 35.16
CA CYS A 528 -11.43 -10.74 34.64
C CYS A 528 -11.52 -11.85 35.69
N GLU A 529 -12.66 -11.93 36.37
CA GLU A 529 -13.20 -13.20 36.82
C GLU A 529 -13.28 -14.05 35.54
N LEU A 530 -12.11 -14.59 35.15
CA LEU A 530 -11.96 -15.77 34.34
C LEU A 530 -12.64 -16.81 35.20
N LEU A 531 -13.96 -16.87 34.98
CA LEU A 531 -14.88 -17.95 35.22
C LEU A 531 -14.22 -19.05 36.06
N GLN A 532 -14.67 -19.19 37.31
CA GLN A 532 -14.67 -20.49 37.97
C GLN A 532 -15.45 -21.45 37.06
N LEU A 533 -14.77 -21.99 36.05
CA LEU A 533 -15.32 -22.93 35.09
C LEU A 533 -15.42 -24.27 35.83
N SER A 534 -16.64 -24.78 35.94
CA SER A 534 -16.88 -26.16 36.35
C SER A 534 -16.05 -27.09 35.45
N SER A 535 -15.25 -27.94 36.08
CA SER A 535 -14.22 -28.82 35.53
C SER A 535 -14.71 -29.95 34.60
N SER A 536 -15.85 -29.79 33.95
CA SER A 536 -16.42 -30.77 33.03
C SER A 536 -16.07 -30.45 31.57
N CYS A 537 -14.78 -30.46 31.23
CA CYS A 537 -14.36 -30.62 29.84
C CYS A 537 -14.47 -32.11 29.47
N PRO A 538 -15.12 -32.48 28.36
CA PRO A 538 -15.12 -33.86 27.90
C PRO A 538 -13.69 -34.28 27.54
N SER A 539 -13.24 -35.41 28.10
CA SER A 539 -11.89 -35.98 27.95
C SER A 539 -11.58 -36.56 26.56
N GLN A 540 -12.40 -36.25 25.55
CA GLN A 540 -12.22 -36.72 24.18
C GLN A 540 -11.80 -35.58 23.25
N VAL A 541 -10.63 -35.74 22.64
CA VAL A 541 -10.08 -34.87 21.61
C VAL A 541 -11.02 -34.85 20.40
N SER A 542 -11.77 -33.77 20.24
CA SER A 542 -12.62 -33.54 19.08
C SER A 542 -11.77 -33.11 17.88
N SER A 543 -11.95 -33.76 16.73
CA SER A 543 -11.35 -33.38 15.45
C SER A 543 -12.04 -32.17 14.78
N VAL A 544 -13.02 -31.57 15.45
CA VAL A 544 -13.84 -30.44 14.99
C VAL A 544 -13.62 -29.27 15.96
N PRO A 545 -13.49 -28.02 15.48
CA PRO A 545 -13.26 -26.87 16.35
C PRO A 545 -14.27 -26.81 17.50
N LEU A 546 -13.74 -26.83 18.73
CA LEU A 546 -14.51 -26.70 19.95
C LEU A 546 -14.87 -25.22 20.13
N ASN A 547 -16.15 -24.91 20.06
CA ASN A 547 -16.65 -23.69 20.69
C ASN A 547 -16.56 -23.91 22.21
N ALA A 548 -15.49 -23.38 22.81
CA ALA A 548 -15.21 -23.52 24.25
C ALA A 548 -16.32 -22.94 25.15
N PHE A 549 -17.28 -22.21 24.56
CA PHE A 549 -18.34 -21.52 25.27
C PHE A 549 -19.68 -21.61 24.50
N ASN A 550 -20.21 -22.82 24.31
CA ASN A 550 -21.50 -23.03 23.63
C ASN A 550 -22.69 -22.31 24.28
N ASP A 551 -22.62 -22.06 25.58
CA ASP A 551 -23.71 -21.46 26.34
C ASP A 551 -23.60 -19.92 26.49
N LEU A 552 -22.47 -19.32 26.08
CA LEU A 552 -22.28 -17.88 26.17
C LEU A 552 -22.79 -17.18 24.90
N LYS A 553 -23.88 -16.43 25.06
CA LYS A 553 -24.34 -15.48 24.05
C LYS A 553 -23.60 -14.17 24.26
N VAL A 554 -22.68 -13.86 23.35
CA VAL A 554 -21.94 -12.59 23.40
C VAL A 554 -22.79 -11.48 22.77
N PHE A 555 -22.98 -10.39 23.50
CA PHE A 555 -23.62 -9.18 22.98
C PHE A 555 -22.60 -8.05 22.87
N TRP A 556 -22.65 -7.31 21.76
CA TRP A 556 -21.82 -6.12 21.57
C TRP A 556 -22.71 -4.89 21.70
N LYS A 557 -22.34 -3.98 22.60
CA LYS A 557 -22.90 -2.62 22.62
C LYS A 557 -21.98 -1.73 21.78
N VAL A 558 -22.53 -1.05 20.81
CA VAL A 558 -21.80 -0.08 19.98
C VAL A 558 -22.20 1.33 20.43
N GLU A 559 -21.20 2.18 20.63
CA GLU A 559 -21.37 3.59 20.96
C GLU A 559 -20.64 4.44 19.92
N THR A 560 -21.27 5.50 19.45
CA THR A 560 -20.68 6.42 18.48
C THR A 560 -19.82 7.44 19.21
N GLN A 561 -18.57 7.61 18.78
CA GLN A 561 -17.69 8.67 19.27
C GLN A 561 -17.59 9.80 18.23
N ASP A 562 -17.32 11.02 18.70
CA ASP A 562 -16.96 12.13 17.83
C ASP A 562 -15.70 11.77 16.99
N ASN A 563 -15.64 12.25 15.74
CA ASN A 563 -14.56 12.03 14.76
C ASN A 563 -14.55 10.68 14.00
N ARG A 564 -15.71 10.16 13.57
CA ARG A 564 -15.80 8.94 12.72
C ARG A 564 -15.20 7.67 13.37
N LYS A 565 -15.32 7.56 14.70
CA LYS A 565 -14.90 6.39 15.47
C LYS A 565 -16.11 5.73 16.14
N LEU A 566 -16.08 4.41 16.24
CA LEU A 566 -17.03 3.63 17.04
C LEU A 566 -16.31 3.03 18.25
N SER A 567 -16.87 3.16 19.45
CA SER A 567 -16.54 2.28 20.57
C SER A 567 -17.44 1.06 20.53
N SER A 568 -16.88 -0.11 20.82
CA SER A 568 -17.68 -1.31 21.09
C SER A 568 -17.27 -1.95 22.40
N LYS A 569 -18.27 -2.39 23.16
CA LYS A 569 -18.08 -3.05 24.45
C LYS A 569 -18.74 -4.42 24.42
N ARG A 570 -17.98 -5.44 24.81
CA ARG A 570 -18.44 -6.82 24.89
C ARG A 570 -19.15 -7.04 26.22
N PHE A 571 -20.41 -7.46 26.16
CA PHE A 571 -21.19 -7.91 27.31
C PHE A 571 -21.30 -9.44 27.27
N LYS A 572 -21.18 -10.06 28.45
CA LYS A 572 -21.50 -11.48 28.68
C LYS A 572 -22.98 -11.64 28.95
#